data_AF-A0A662Q572-F1
#
_entry.id   AF-A0A662Q572-F1
#
_cell.length_a   1.000
_cell.length_b   1.000
_cell.length_c   1.000
_cell.angle_alpha   90.00
_cell.angle_beta   90.00
_cell.angle_gamma   90.00
#
_symmetry.space_group_name_H-M   'P 1'
#
loop_
_entity.id
_entity.type
_entity.pdbx_description
1 polymer ?
#
loop_
_entity_poly.entity_id
_entity_poly.type
_entity_poly.pdbx_seq_one_letter_code
_entity_poly.pdbx_strand_id
1 'polypeptide(L)'
;LVRPDVNYKVASLTPAVKESGKKYLEEYRKGAEIYYNTLMWAKPRPLIPEYPKISDIQIEAWHKIVLGQASVREALNEATEKINKILSS
;
A
#
# COMPACT_ATOMS: atom_id res chain seq x y z
N LEU A 1 20.61 -13.42 -4.34
CA LEU A 1 21.86 -12.89 -3.76
C LEU A 1 21.58 -11.47 -3.25
N VAL A 2 21.46 -11.29 -1.93
CA VAL A 2 21.25 -9.97 -1.31
C VAL A 2 22.57 -9.56 -0.67
N ARG A 3 23.10 -8.38 -1.04
CA ARG A 3 24.33 -7.78 -0.49
C ARG A 3 23.99 -6.71 0.55
N PRO A 4 24.11 -7.00 1.86
CA PRO A 4 23.72 -6.07 2.93
C PRO A 4 24.50 -4.74 2.93
N ASP A 5 25.76 -4.78 2.51
CA ASP A 5 26.70 -3.66 2.42
C ASP A 5 26.32 -2.62 1.34
N VAL A 6 25.54 -3.03 0.34
CA VAL A 6 25.07 -2.16 -0.75
C VAL A 6 23.70 -1.57 -0.45
N ASN A 7 22.81 -2.33 0.19
CA ASN A 7 21.41 -1.94 0.41
C ASN A 7 21.29 -0.69 1.30
N TYR A 8 22.23 -0.51 2.24
CA TYR A 8 22.27 0.64 3.13
C TYR A 8 22.69 1.95 2.43
N LYS A 9 23.35 1.86 1.27
CA LYS A 9 23.85 3.01 0.49
C LYS A 9 22.88 3.49 -0.59
N VAL A 10 21.77 2.79 -0.83
CA VAL A 10 20.70 3.26 -1.71
C VAL A 10 19.91 4.32 -0.94
N ALA A 11 20.29 5.57 -1.17
CA ALA A 11 19.76 6.72 -0.45
C ALA A 11 18.22 6.69 -0.41
N SER A 12 17.69 6.74 0.82
CA SER A 12 16.28 6.98 1.17
C SER A 12 15.30 5.80 1.21
N LEU A 13 15.69 4.56 0.89
CA LEU A 13 14.78 3.40 0.96
C LEU A 13 15.05 2.53 2.19
N THR A 14 14.00 2.19 2.94
CA THR A 14 14.11 1.22 4.05
C THR A 14 14.48 -0.16 3.50
N PRO A 15 15.55 -0.80 3.99
CA PRO A 15 15.93 -2.14 3.54
C PRO A 15 14.82 -3.18 3.75
N ALA A 16 14.64 -4.07 2.76
CA ALA A 16 13.64 -5.14 2.82
C ALA A 16 14.02 -6.28 3.78
N VAL A 17 15.31 -6.42 4.13
CA VAL A 17 15.76 -7.37 5.16
C VAL A 17 15.37 -6.79 6.53
N LYS A 18 14.58 -7.52 7.32
CA LYS A 18 13.95 -7.02 8.56
C LYS A 18 14.94 -6.39 9.53
N GLU A 19 16.05 -7.08 9.79
CA GLU A 19 17.08 -6.64 10.74
C GLU A 19 17.79 -5.38 10.25
N SER A 20 18.10 -5.32 8.94
CA SER A 20 18.68 -4.12 8.32
C SER A 20 17.69 -2.95 8.27
N GLY A 21 16.42 -3.24 8.03
CA GLY A 21 15.33 -2.27 8.01
C GLY A 21 15.13 -1.62 9.37
N LYS A 22 15.09 -2.43 10.45
CA LYS A 22 14.99 -1.95 11.82
C LYS A 22 16.16 -1.01 12.17
N LYS A 23 17.39 -1.45 11.94
CA LYS A 23 18.60 -0.64 12.22
C LYS A 23 18.61 0.67 11.44
N TYR A 24 18.25 0.61 10.14
CA TYR A 24 18.14 1.81 9.30
C TYR A 24 17.11 2.80 9.85
N LEU A 25 15.93 2.31 10.26
CA LEU A 25 14.89 3.18 10.82
C LEU A 25 15.34 3.82 12.14
N GLU A 26 15.95 3.05 13.05
CA GLU A 26 16.46 3.53 14.34
C GLU A 26 17.52 4.64 14.17
N GLU A 27 18.36 4.53 13.14
CA GLU A 27 19.44 5.47 12.89
C GLU A 27 18.98 6.74 12.14
N TYR A 28 18.04 6.62 11.19
CA TYR A 28 17.73 7.69 10.24
C TYR A 28 16.29 8.22 10.29
N ARG A 29 15.42 7.70 11.16
CA ARG A 29 14.01 8.13 11.23
C ARG A 29 13.57 8.42 12.67
N LYS A 30 13.01 9.61 12.88
CA LYS A 30 12.28 9.93 14.12
C LYS A 30 11.03 9.03 14.19
N GLY A 31 10.81 8.36 15.33
CA GLY A 31 9.69 7.43 15.48
C GLY A 31 9.89 6.09 14.77
N ALA A 32 11.13 5.60 14.68
CA ALA A 32 11.52 4.34 14.03
C ALA A 32 10.59 3.16 14.33
N GLU A 33 10.16 3.01 15.58
CA GLU A 33 9.25 1.95 16.01
C GLU A 33 7.90 1.98 15.26
N ILE A 34 7.34 3.16 15.01
CA ILE A 34 6.07 3.32 14.28
C ILE A 34 6.24 2.79 12.86
N TYR A 35 7.30 3.21 12.15
CA TYR A 35 7.58 2.74 10.80
C TYR A 35 7.80 1.23 10.76
N TYR A 36 8.60 0.70 11.69
CA TYR A 36 8.88 -0.73 11.75
C TYR A 36 7.60 -1.54 11.98
N ASN A 37 6.78 -1.13 12.95
CA ASN A 37 5.51 -1.77 13.24
C ASN A 37 4.55 -1.69 12.03
N THR A 38 4.41 -0.53 11.39
CA THR A 38 3.59 -0.42 10.17
C THR A 38 4.06 -1.36 9.08
N LEU A 39 5.36 -1.46 8.82
CA LEU A 39 5.92 -2.34 7.78
C LEU A 39 5.72 -3.82 8.09
N MET A 40 5.80 -4.21 9.38
CA MET A 40 5.61 -5.59 9.80
C MET A 40 4.16 -6.08 9.67
N TRP A 41 3.19 -5.17 9.75
CA TRP A 41 1.76 -5.47 9.63
C TRP A 41 1.16 -5.10 8.27
N ALA A 42 1.92 -4.42 7.41
CA ALA A 42 1.49 -4.07 6.08
C ALA A 42 1.20 -5.33 5.24
N LYS A 43 0.07 -5.31 4.52
CA LYS A 43 -0.24 -6.34 3.53
C LYS A 43 0.18 -5.84 2.14
N PRO A 44 0.81 -6.69 1.32
CA PRO A 44 1.07 -6.32 -0.07
C PRO A 44 -0.25 -6.08 -0.80
N ARG A 45 -0.21 -5.18 -1.79
CA ARG A 45 -1.34 -5.07 -2.73
C ARG A 45 -1.47 -6.38 -3.53
N PRO A 46 -2.68 -6.72 -4.02
CA PRO A 46 -2.88 -7.85 -4.92
C PRO A 46 -1.91 -7.84 -6.10
N LEU A 47 -1.26 -8.98 -6.37
CA LEU A 47 -0.30 -9.14 -7.46
C LEU A 47 -1.00 -9.68 -8.71
N ILE A 48 -1.96 -8.91 -9.23
CA ILE A 48 -2.70 -9.25 -10.46
C ILE A 48 -2.61 -8.10 -11.48
N PRO A 49 -2.60 -8.39 -12.80
CA PRO A 49 -2.51 -7.37 -13.84
C PRO A 49 -3.60 -6.29 -13.78
N GLU A 50 -4.78 -6.66 -13.29
CA GLU A 50 -5.97 -5.81 -13.21
C GLU A 50 -5.92 -4.84 -12.02
N TYR A 51 -4.99 -5.02 -11.08
CA TYR A 51 -4.95 -4.26 -9.83
C TYR A 51 -4.94 -2.73 -10.02
N PRO A 52 -4.21 -2.14 -10.99
CA PRO A 52 -4.28 -0.69 -11.23
C PRO A 52 -5.71 -0.18 -11.49
N LYS A 53 -6.49 -0.91 -12.30
CA LYS A 53 -7.90 -0.54 -12.56
C LYS A 53 -8.77 -0.68 -11.31
N ILE A 54 -8.52 -1.72 -10.51
CA ILE A 54 -9.20 -1.91 -9.22
C ILE A 54 -8.89 -0.76 -8.27
N SER A 55 -7.64 -0.29 -8.21
CA SER A 55 -7.27 0.85 -7.35
C SER A 55 -7.92 2.15 -7.79
N ASP A 56 -8.05 2.39 -9.09
CA ASP A 56 -8.72 3.60 -9.61
C ASP A 56 -10.20 3.63 -9.20
N ILE A 57 -10.91 2.49 -9.32
CA ILE A 57 -12.30 2.35 -8.87
C ILE A 57 -12.43 2.61 -7.37
N GLN A 58 -11.49 2.11 -6.56
CA GLN A 58 -11.48 2.35 -5.11
C GLN A 58 -11.29 3.84 -4.77
N ILE A 59 -10.42 4.53 -5.51
CA ILE A 59 -10.16 5.97 -5.35
C ILE A 59 -11.40 6.78 -5.74
N GLU A 60 -12.06 6.46 -6.86
CA GLU A 60 -13.31 7.11 -7.27
C GLU A 60 -14.42 6.95 -6.22
N ALA A 61 -14.58 5.75 -5.67
CA ALA A 61 -15.55 5.48 -4.63
C ALA A 61 -15.28 6.33 -3.37
N TRP A 62 -14.02 6.43 -2.98
CA TRP A 62 -13.61 7.29 -1.86
C TRP A 62 -13.91 8.77 -2.13
N HIS A 63 -13.62 9.28 -3.34
CA HIS A 63 -13.96 10.65 -3.73
C HIS A 63 -15.46 10.92 -3.64
N LYS A 64 -16.29 10.01 -4.16
CA LYS A 64 -17.75 10.14 -4.08
C LYS A 64 -18.25 10.26 -2.64
N ILE A 65 -17.67 9.48 -1.73
CA ILE A 65 -18.00 9.51 -0.30
C ILE A 65 -17.60 10.83 0.33
N VAL A 66 -16.33 11.24 0.16
CA VAL A 66 -15.78 12.42 0.85
C VAL A 66 -16.35 13.73 0.32
N LEU A 67 -16.71 13.78 -0.97
CA LEU A 67 -17.34 14.93 -1.59
C LEU A 67 -18.87 14.98 -1.39
N GLY A 68 -19.45 14.01 -0.66
CA GLY A 68 -20.90 13.95 -0.42
C GLY A 68 -21.74 13.68 -1.68
N GLN A 69 -21.13 13.11 -2.73
CA GLN A 69 -21.80 12.81 -4.00
C GLN A 69 -22.60 11.50 -3.94
N ALA A 70 -22.27 10.60 -3.01
CA ALA A 70 -23.00 9.37 -2.75
C ALA A 70 -22.83 8.96 -1.28
N SER A 71 -23.76 8.17 -0.75
CA SER A 71 -23.57 7.54 0.55
C SER A 71 -22.44 6.50 0.49
N VAL A 72 -21.87 6.16 1.65
CA VAL A 72 -20.87 5.09 1.79
C VAL A 72 -21.35 3.79 1.15
N ARG A 73 -22.61 3.41 1.38
CA ARG A 73 -23.17 2.17 0.85
C ARG A 73 -23.28 2.18 -0.67
N GLU A 74 -23.81 3.26 -1.24
CA GLU A 74 -23.99 3.38 -2.70
C GLU A 74 -22.64 3.37 -3.42
N ALA A 75 -21.68 4.19 -2.97
CA ALA A 75 -20.37 4.28 -3.60
C ALA A 75 -19.61 2.95 -3.56
N LEU A 76 -19.66 2.23 -2.43
CA LEU A 76 -18.98 0.94 -2.29
C LEU A 76 -19.68 -0.19 -3.04
N ASN A 77 -21.01 -0.17 -3.15
CA ASN A 77 -21.76 -1.14 -3.96
C ASN A 77 -21.41 -0.98 -5.45
N GLU A 78 -21.45 0.25 -5.97
CA GLU A 78 -21.08 0.55 -7.36
C GLU A 78 -19.62 0.13 -7.66
N ALA A 79 -18.70 0.43 -6.75
CA ALA A 79 -17.30 0.03 -6.86
C ALA A 79 -17.15 -1.50 -6.91
N THR A 80 -17.87 -2.22 -6.05
CA THR A 80 -17.88 -3.68 -6.01
C THR A 80 -18.37 -4.27 -7.32
N GLU A 81 -19.47 -3.74 -7.88
CA GLU A 81 -20.00 -4.19 -9.17
C GLU A 81 -18.98 -3.99 -10.31
N LYS A 82 -18.31 -2.83 -10.35
CA LYS A 82 -17.27 -2.55 -11.36
C LYS A 82 -16.06 -3.49 -11.22
N ILE A 83 -15.60 -3.72 -9.99
CA ILE A 83 -14.48 -4.63 -9.71
C ILE A 83 -14.84 -6.07 -10.09
N ASN A 84 -16.04 -6.53 -9.78
CA ASN A 84 -16.48 -7.88 -10.15
C ASN A 84 -16.52 -8.09 -11.67
N LYS A 85 -16.92 -7.07 -12.44
CA LYS A 85 -16.88 -7.13 -13.91
C LYS A 85 -15.45 -7.30 -14.43
N ILE A 86 -14.48 -6.60 -13.84
CA ILE A 86 -13.06 -6.72 -14.19
C ILE A 86 -12.54 -8.13 -13.87
N LEU A 87 -12.85 -8.65 -12.68
CA LEU A 87 -12.36 -9.96 -12.23
C LEU A 87 -13.05 -11.16 -12.91
N SER A 88 -14.20 -10.93 -13.53
CA SER A 88 -14.96 -11.94 -14.27
C SER A 88 -14.69 -11.93 -15.77
N SER A 89 -13.77 -11.07 -16.24
CA SER A 89 -13.31 -10.98 -17.63
C SER A 89 -12.12 -11.90 -17.86
#